data_AF-A0AAU7VUZ5-F1
#
_entry.id   AF-A0AAU7VUZ5-F1
#
_cell.length_a   1.000
_cell.length_b   1.000
_cell.length_c   1.000
_cell.angle_alpha   90.00
_cell.angle_beta   90.00
_cell.angle_gamma   90.00
#
_symmetry.space_group_name_H-M   'P 1'
#
loop_
_entity.id
_entity.type
_entity.pdbx_description
1 polymer ?
#
loop_
_entity_poly.entity_id
_entity_poly.type
_entity_poly.pdbx_seq_one_letter_code
_entity_poly.pdbx_strand_id
1 'polypeptide(L)'
;MTHNHEPREGTQVAAVLSTLFSTQKISAKETDRHIAKVAHAWQVVGSDAQIAELHATLNGVQEGRAVEIFGRAASAGEQLGLALTLRLDARRWMEKANDREIHLPVRALAEMQGYYTLASAAGLANVILRMGLLNDDIRTRIEARWTNNKGFHPFSADRNDWIQFSEKAFTTVRESIDAANVPELQASADALLRLRKDARWNDLDARRAEDYHQWRPQSVAGGVPAESFWRALADGTRTATFPPADYVLPDLSEVCAESDAALELLADTANEVLGRFPAAMREVKLDIYDAGTQLGI
;
A
#
# COMPACT_ATOMS: atom_id res chain seq x y z
N MET A 1 17.31 45.17 -14.03
CA MET A 1 16.11 45.34 -13.20
C MET A 1 14.97 44.68 -13.96
N THR A 2 14.34 43.59 -13.53
CA THR A 2 14.07 43.07 -12.19
C THR A 2 14.40 41.57 -12.09
N HIS A 3 15.05 41.19 -10.99
CA HIS A 3 15.15 39.82 -10.50
C HIS A 3 13.81 39.36 -9.91
N ASN A 4 13.56 38.04 -9.92
CA ASN A 4 13.02 37.23 -8.81
C ASN A 4 12.88 35.78 -9.32
N HIS A 5 13.93 34.97 -9.21
CA HIS A 5 14.23 34.04 -8.11
C HIS A 5 13.53 32.68 -8.27
N GLU A 6 14.27 31.77 -8.89
CA GLU A 6 14.15 30.31 -8.76
C GLU A 6 14.13 29.89 -7.28
N PRO A 7 13.45 28.79 -6.93
CA PRO A 7 13.58 28.21 -5.60
C PRO A 7 14.87 27.37 -5.51
N ARG A 8 15.67 27.60 -4.46
CA ARG A 8 16.72 26.68 -3.99
C ARG A 8 16.62 26.47 -2.47
N GLU A 9 16.88 25.22 -2.09
CA GLU A 9 16.97 24.58 -0.76
C GLU A 9 15.70 24.51 0.09
N GLY A 10 15.35 23.27 0.51
CA GLY A 10 14.28 22.97 1.48
C GLY A 10 12.90 22.64 0.92
N THR A 11 12.77 22.33 -0.38
CA THR A 11 11.46 22.10 -1.01
C THR A 11 10.92 20.70 -0.70
N GLN A 12 10.37 20.51 0.50
CA GLN A 12 9.33 19.52 0.72
C GLN A 12 8.12 19.92 -0.14
N VAL A 13 8.00 19.31 -1.32
CA VAL A 13 6.78 19.39 -2.11
C VAL A 13 5.83 18.32 -1.57
N ALA A 14 5.20 18.60 -0.43
CA ALA A 14 3.97 17.89 -0.10
C ALA A 14 2.95 18.27 -1.18
N ALA A 15 2.52 17.31 -1.99
CA ALA A 15 1.46 17.55 -2.95
C ALA A 15 0.16 17.85 -2.16
N VAL A 16 -0.18 19.14 -2.02
CA VAL A 16 -1.50 19.55 -1.54
C VAL A 16 -2.48 19.32 -2.69
N LEU A 17 -2.95 18.08 -2.83
CA LEU A 17 -3.89 17.71 -3.87
C LEU A 17 -5.25 18.34 -3.57
N SER A 18 -5.63 19.30 -4.40
CA SER A 18 -7.00 19.82 -4.43
C SER A 18 -7.89 18.72 -5.02
N THR A 19 -8.62 18.03 -4.16
CA THR A 19 -9.55 16.96 -4.52
C THR A 19 -10.64 17.44 -5.48
N LEU A 20 -11.39 16.52 -6.12
CA LEU A 20 -12.53 16.83 -7.00
C LEU A 20 -13.60 17.74 -6.33
N PHE A 21 -13.55 17.88 -5.01
CA PHE A 21 -14.43 18.69 -4.18
C PHE A 21 -13.70 19.75 -3.33
N SER A 22 -12.67 20.43 -3.88
CA SER A 22 -11.88 21.44 -3.14
C SER A 22 -12.70 22.54 -2.43
N THR A 23 -13.97 22.73 -2.81
CA THR A 23 -14.92 23.68 -2.20
C THR A 23 -15.81 23.08 -1.09
N GLN A 24 -15.96 21.75 -1.01
CA GLN A 24 -16.72 21.08 0.06
C GLN A 24 -15.80 20.62 1.18
N LYS A 25 -15.93 21.27 2.34
CA LYS A 25 -15.17 20.94 3.55
C LYS A 25 -15.88 19.86 4.34
N ILE A 26 -15.28 18.69 4.43
CA ILE A 26 -15.65 17.68 5.42
C ILE A 26 -14.73 17.82 6.63
N SER A 27 -15.26 17.56 7.82
CA SER A 27 -14.45 17.53 9.03
C SER A 27 -13.52 16.32 9.01
N ALA A 28 -12.21 16.57 9.08
CA ALA A 28 -11.20 15.54 9.20
C ALA A 28 -11.32 14.88 10.58
N LYS A 29 -11.51 13.56 10.58
CA LYS A 29 -11.48 12.72 11.79
C LYS A 29 -10.03 12.58 12.28
N GLU A 30 -9.86 12.14 13.52
CA GLU A 30 -8.53 11.88 14.05
C GLU A 30 -7.79 10.78 13.26
N THR A 31 -8.52 9.76 12.80
CA THR A 31 -7.98 8.72 11.92
C THR A 31 -7.50 9.30 10.57
N ASP A 32 -8.23 10.25 9.99
CA ASP A 32 -7.80 10.93 8.75
C ASP A 32 -6.48 11.68 8.96
N ARG A 33 -6.33 12.36 10.11
CA ARG A 33 -5.09 13.08 10.46
C ARG A 33 -3.93 12.12 10.70
N HIS A 34 -4.18 11.00 11.38
CA HIS A 34 -3.18 9.96 11.59
C HIS A 34 -2.65 9.42 10.26
N ILE A 35 -3.55 9.02 9.34
CA ILE A 35 -3.17 8.51 8.02
C ILE A 35 -2.37 9.56 7.24
N ALA A 36 -2.83 10.83 7.23
CA ALA A 36 -2.13 11.91 6.54
C ALA A 36 -0.72 12.13 7.09
N LYS A 37 -0.55 12.06 8.40
CA LYS A 37 0.72 12.26 9.09
C LYS A 37 1.72 11.15 8.74
N VAL A 38 1.26 9.89 8.78
CA VAL A 38 2.07 8.71 8.40
C VAL A 38 2.44 8.75 6.92
N ALA A 39 1.48 9.07 6.04
CA ALA A 39 1.72 9.22 4.61
C ALA A 39 2.79 10.28 4.33
N HIS A 40 2.66 11.46 4.94
CA HIS A 40 3.63 12.53 4.80
C HIS A 40 5.02 12.12 5.34
N ALA A 41 5.09 11.48 6.51
CA ALA A 41 6.36 11.08 7.08
C ALA A 41 7.12 10.09 6.18
N TRP A 42 6.42 9.13 5.55
CA TRP A 42 7.02 8.26 4.54
C TRP A 42 7.47 8.99 3.27
N GLN A 43 6.72 10.01 2.82
CA GLN A 43 7.16 10.86 1.70
C GLN A 43 8.45 11.61 2.02
N VAL A 44 8.55 12.14 3.25
CA VAL A 44 9.73 12.90 3.71
C VAL A 44 10.97 12.02 3.76
N VAL A 45 10.86 10.72 4.07
CA VAL A 45 12.02 9.80 3.98
C VAL A 45 12.75 9.95 2.65
N GLY A 46 12.03 10.14 1.53
CA GLY A 46 12.63 10.33 0.21
C GLY A 46 13.65 11.47 0.10
N SER A 47 13.63 12.48 0.99
CA SER A 47 14.62 13.57 0.97
C SER A 47 16.03 13.09 1.25
N ASP A 48 16.18 11.98 1.97
CA ASP A 48 17.48 11.47 2.41
C ASP A 48 18.13 10.57 1.35
N ALA A 49 17.46 10.29 0.23
CA ALA A 49 17.88 9.33 -0.79
C ALA A 49 19.31 9.58 -1.32
N GLN A 50 19.68 10.84 -1.53
CA GLN A 50 21.02 11.19 -2.07
C GLN A 50 22.13 10.96 -1.03
N ILE A 51 21.87 11.30 0.23
CA ILE A 51 22.82 11.09 1.33
C ILE A 51 22.97 9.59 1.60
N ALA A 52 21.85 8.87 1.61
CA ALA A 52 21.79 7.42 1.71
C ALA A 52 22.64 6.74 0.63
N GLU A 53 22.52 7.17 -0.62
CA GLU A 53 23.28 6.62 -1.75
C GLU A 53 24.78 6.85 -1.65
N LEU A 54 25.19 8.05 -1.25
CA LEU A 54 26.59 8.36 -1.04
C LEU A 54 27.18 7.46 0.04
N HIS A 55 26.49 7.32 1.17
CA HIS A 55 26.93 6.45 2.26
C HIS A 55 26.97 4.98 1.84
N ALA A 56 25.95 4.49 1.14
CA ALA A 56 25.87 3.10 0.68
C ALA A 56 27.04 2.75 -0.25
N THR A 57 27.27 3.58 -1.26
CA THR A 57 28.31 3.36 -2.28
C THR A 57 29.71 3.39 -1.66
N LEU A 58 29.97 4.31 -0.72
CA LEU A 58 31.25 4.37 0.02
C LEU A 58 31.50 3.12 0.90
N ASN A 59 30.44 2.40 1.28
CA ASN A 59 30.51 1.14 2.03
C ASN A 59 30.45 -0.11 1.14
N GLY A 60 30.59 0.05 -0.19
CA GLY A 60 30.67 -1.07 -1.13
C GLY A 60 29.32 -1.68 -1.52
N VAL A 61 28.20 -1.01 -1.22
CA VAL A 61 26.90 -1.39 -1.75
C VAL A 61 26.82 -1.04 -3.24
N GLN A 62 26.09 -1.84 -4.02
CA GLN A 62 25.80 -1.55 -5.42
C GLN A 62 25.07 -0.20 -5.59
N GLU A 63 25.53 0.59 -6.57
CA GLU A 63 24.91 1.87 -6.95
C GLU A 63 23.41 1.72 -7.25
N GLY A 64 22.63 2.72 -6.83
CA GLY A 64 21.19 2.86 -7.01
C GLY A 64 20.34 2.15 -5.95
N ARG A 65 20.92 1.29 -5.12
CA ARG A 65 20.18 0.51 -4.10
C ARG A 65 19.54 1.39 -3.05
N ALA A 66 20.30 2.35 -2.51
CA ALA A 66 19.79 3.22 -1.46
C ALA A 66 18.80 4.24 -2.05
N VAL A 67 19.09 4.85 -3.20
CA VAL A 67 18.10 5.72 -3.87
C VAL A 67 16.79 4.97 -4.11
N GLU A 68 16.84 3.72 -4.57
CA GLU A 68 15.62 2.93 -4.81
C GLU A 68 14.83 2.67 -3.52
N ILE A 69 15.49 2.31 -2.42
CA ILE A 69 14.82 2.09 -1.12
C ILE A 69 14.06 3.34 -0.68
N PHE A 70 14.72 4.50 -0.71
CA PHE A 70 14.16 5.77 -0.24
C PHE A 70 13.09 6.30 -1.20
N GLY A 71 13.30 6.15 -2.51
CA GLY A 71 12.28 6.48 -3.52
C GLY A 71 11.03 5.60 -3.39
N ARG A 72 11.19 4.32 -3.04
CA ARG A 72 10.07 3.39 -2.79
C ARG A 72 9.34 3.71 -1.50
N ALA A 73 10.06 4.10 -0.45
CA ALA A 73 9.49 4.60 0.79
C ALA A 73 8.60 5.82 0.54
N ALA A 74 9.12 6.81 -0.20
CA ALA A 74 8.36 8.00 -0.56
C ALA A 74 7.15 7.67 -1.44
N SER A 75 7.33 6.80 -2.43
CA SER A 75 6.23 6.34 -3.29
C SER A 75 5.14 5.64 -2.49
N ALA A 76 5.48 4.79 -1.52
CA ALA A 76 4.51 4.12 -0.67
C ALA A 76 3.70 5.12 0.19
N GLY A 77 4.36 6.16 0.72
CA GLY A 77 3.72 7.27 1.43
C GLY A 77 2.77 8.08 0.54
N GLU A 78 3.15 8.35 -0.71
CA GLU A 78 2.28 9.00 -1.69
C GLU A 78 1.02 8.16 -1.98
N GLN A 79 1.17 6.86 -2.22
CA GLN A 79 0.04 5.96 -2.45
C GLN A 79 -0.89 5.90 -1.22
N LEU A 80 -0.36 5.96 0.01
CA LEU A 80 -1.16 6.04 1.24
C LEU A 80 -1.97 7.35 1.32
N GLY A 81 -1.35 8.48 0.95
CA GLY A 81 -2.02 9.79 0.88
C GLY A 81 -3.10 9.86 -0.21
N LEU A 82 -2.88 9.21 -1.34
CA LEU A 82 -3.88 9.08 -2.42
C LEU A 82 -5.07 8.25 -1.96
N ALA A 83 -4.85 7.15 -1.23
CA ALA A 83 -5.93 6.35 -0.65
C ALA A 83 -6.78 7.18 0.32
N LEU A 84 -6.15 7.97 1.21
CA LEU A 84 -6.86 8.89 2.09
C LEU A 84 -7.68 9.93 1.31
N THR A 85 -7.10 10.48 0.25
CA THR A 85 -7.79 11.47 -0.60
C THR A 85 -9.10 10.91 -1.17
N LEU A 86 -9.08 9.67 -1.64
CA LEU A 86 -10.24 8.98 -2.20
C LEU A 86 -11.29 8.67 -1.12
N ARG A 87 -10.87 8.27 0.08
CA ARG A 87 -11.76 8.12 1.25
C ARG A 87 -12.51 9.41 1.57
N LEU A 88 -11.79 10.53 1.57
CA LEU A 88 -12.37 11.85 1.84
C LEU A 88 -13.36 12.26 0.75
N ASP A 89 -13.04 11.99 -0.52
CA ASP A 89 -13.95 12.25 -1.64
C ASP A 89 -15.19 11.36 -1.62
N ALA A 90 -15.06 10.08 -1.26
CA ALA A 90 -16.20 9.18 -1.08
C ALA A 90 -17.15 9.71 0.01
N ARG A 91 -16.61 10.17 1.14
CA ARG A 91 -17.40 10.80 2.21
C ARG A 91 -18.12 12.07 1.76
N ARG A 92 -17.47 12.93 0.97
CA ARG A 92 -18.09 14.14 0.40
C ARG A 92 -19.27 13.80 -0.52
N TRP A 93 -19.13 12.76 -1.34
CA TRP A 93 -20.24 12.27 -2.13
C TRP A 93 -21.39 11.74 -1.28
N MET A 94 -21.10 11.00 -0.21
CA MET A 94 -22.13 10.47 0.69
C MET A 94 -22.91 11.56 1.45
N GLU A 95 -22.35 12.76 1.61
CA GLU A 95 -23.09 13.91 2.19
C GLU A 95 -24.18 14.46 1.25
N LYS A 96 -24.18 14.09 -0.04
CA LYS A 96 -25.21 14.47 -1.02
C LYS A 96 -26.42 13.52 -0.97
N ALA A 97 -26.99 13.31 0.21
CA ALA A 97 -27.98 12.26 0.51
C ALA A 97 -29.25 12.24 -0.37
N ASN A 98 -29.57 13.33 -1.09
CA ASN A 98 -30.73 13.43 -1.97
C ASN A 98 -30.44 13.13 -3.44
N ASP A 99 -29.18 12.87 -3.79
CA ASP A 99 -28.76 12.59 -5.16
C ASP A 99 -28.72 11.07 -5.39
N ARG A 100 -29.53 10.59 -6.35
CA ARG A 100 -29.57 9.15 -6.70
C ARG A 100 -28.34 8.70 -7.48
N GLU A 101 -27.56 9.64 -8.00
CA GLU A 101 -26.37 9.36 -8.81
C GLU A 101 -25.11 9.12 -7.95
N ILE A 102 -25.20 9.18 -6.61
CA ILE A 102 -24.03 9.02 -5.72
C ILE A 102 -23.44 7.60 -5.71
N HIS A 103 -24.21 6.57 -6.08
CA HIS A 103 -23.78 5.19 -5.92
C HIS A 103 -22.54 4.84 -6.74
N LEU A 104 -22.51 5.22 -8.02
CA LEU A 104 -21.39 4.87 -8.89
C LEU A 104 -20.10 5.65 -8.53
N PRO A 105 -20.13 6.97 -8.29
CA PRO A 105 -18.97 7.71 -7.82
C PRO A 105 -18.40 7.20 -6.50
N VAL A 106 -19.23 6.97 -5.48
CA VAL A 106 -18.75 6.47 -4.16
C VAL A 106 -18.09 5.11 -4.32
N ARG A 107 -18.69 4.20 -5.09
CA ARG A 107 -18.11 2.88 -5.38
C ARG A 107 -16.78 2.99 -6.12
N ALA A 108 -16.70 3.82 -7.16
CA ALA A 108 -15.47 4.01 -7.92
C ALA A 108 -14.34 4.53 -7.02
N LEU A 109 -14.66 5.48 -6.13
CA LEU A 109 -13.69 6.03 -5.19
C LEU A 109 -13.24 5.00 -4.14
N ALA A 110 -14.15 4.22 -3.57
CA ALA A 110 -13.82 3.17 -2.60
C ALA A 110 -12.98 2.03 -3.22
N GLU A 111 -13.25 1.70 -4.49
CA GLU A 111 -12.45 0.74 -5.26
C GLU A 111 -11.04 1.29 -5.55
N MET A 112 -10.94 2.53 -6.04
CA MET A 112 -9.66 3.20 -6.26
C MET A 112 -8.86 3.31 -4.96
N GLN A 113 -9.52 3.66 -3.84
CA GLN A 113 -8.90 3.69 -2.52
C GLN A 113 -8.25 2.34 -2.21
N GLY A 114 -8.99 1.25 -2.39
CA GLY A 114 -8.48 -0.11 -2.22
C GLY A 114 -7.23 -0.39 -3.05
N TYR A 115 -7.21 0.01 -4.33
CA TYR A 115 -6.03 -0.15 -5.18
C TYR A 115 -4.80 0.59 -4.64
N TYR A 116 -4.96 1.85 -4.22
CA TYR A 116 -3.88 2.65 -3.64
C TYR A 116 -3.39 2.09 -2.29
N THR A 117 -4.31 1.58 -1.46
CA THR A 117 -3.97 0.90 -0.20
C THR A 117 -3.13 -0.35 -0.46
N LEU A 118 -3.55 -1.23 -1.37
CA LEU A 118 -2.79 -2.42 -1.74
C LEU A 118 -1.42 -2.08 -2.36
N ALA A 119 -1.36 -1.04 -3.20
CA ALA A 119 -0.13 -0.57 -3.82
C ALA A 119 0.86 -0.02 -2.79
N SER A 120 0.39 0.74 -1.80
CA SER A 120 1.22 1.26 -0.71
C SER A 120 1.83 0.14 0.13
N ALA A 121 1.04 -0.88 0.51
CA ALA A 121 1.55 -2.03 1.24
C ALA A 121 2.61 -2.82 0.45
N ALA A 122 2.39 -3.02 -0.85
CA ALA A 122 3.39 -3.61 -1.72
C ALA A 122 4.67 -2.76 -1.80
N GLY A 123 4.54 -1.43 -1.83
CA GLY A 123 5.66 -0.50 -1.73
C GLY A 123 6.47 -0.71 -0.45
N LEU A 124 5.82 -0.69 0.72
CA LEU A 124 6.46 -0.91 2.02
C LEU A 124 7.13 -2.28 2.12
N ALA A 125 6.49 -3.33 1.61
CA ALA A 125 7.10 -4.67 1.56
C ALA A 125 8.37 -4.69 0.71
N ASN A 126 8.37 -3.97 -0.42
CA ASN A 126 9.57 -3.85 -1.27
C ASN A 126 10.66 -2.99 -0.61
N VAL A 127 10.32 -2.02 0.24
CA VAL A 127 11.30 -1.27 1.07
C VAL A 127 12.02 -2.22 2.02
N ILE A 128 11.27 -2.96 2.85
CA ILE A 128 11.84 -3.90 3.83
C ILE A 128 12.70 -4.98 3.17
N LEU A 129 12.21 -5.55 2.07
CA LEU A 129 12.96 -6.51 1.28
C LEU A 129 14.29 -5.93 0.79
N ARG A 130 14.26 -4.73 0.22
CA ARG A 130 15.44 -4.10 -0.38
C ARG A 130 16.44 -3.63 0.67
N MET A 131 15.98 -3.25 1.86
CA MET A 131 16.87 -3.04 3.01
C MET A 131 17.66 -4.31 3.32
N GLY A 132 17.02 -5.48 3.30
CA GLY A 132 17.70 -6.78 3.46
C GLY A 132 18.81 -7.03 2.43
N LEU A 133 18.68 -6.52 1.20
CA LEU A 133 19.71 -6.66 0.15
C LEU A 133 20.98 -5.83 0.41
N LEU A 134 20.91 -4.87 1.33
CA LEU A 134 22.09 -4.13 1.79
C LEU A 134 22.97 -4.98 2.74
N ASN A 135 22.42 -6.04 3.33
CA ASN A 135 23.14 -6.97 4.18
C ASN A 135 23.61 -8.19 3.37
N ASP A 136 24.91 -8.51 3.42
CA ASP A 136 25.51 -9.57 2.60
C ASP A 136 24.93 -10.97 2.87
N ASP A 137 24.66 -11.30 4.14
CA ASP A 137 24.13 -12.62 4.53
C ASP A 137 22.69 -12.79 4.06
N ILE A 138 21.86 -11.76 4.25
CA ILE A 138 20.46 -11.75 3.79
C ILE A 138 20.41 -11.74 2.27
N ARG A 139 21.22 -10.90 1.61
CA ARG A 139 21.32 -10.82 0.14
C ARG A 139 21.64 -12.17 -0.47
N THR A 140 22.65 -12.87 0.05
CA THR A 140 23.05 -14.19 -0.45
C THR A 140 21.88 -15.19 -0.41
N ARG A 141 21.07 -15.15 0.65
CA ARG A 141 19.89 -16.02 0.80
C ARG A 141 18.78 -15.66 -0.18
N ILE A 142 18.51 -14.36 -0.34
CA ILE A 142 17.52 -13.88 -1.31
C ILE A 142 17.95 -14.24 -2.74
N GLU A 143 19.21 -14.01 -3.12
CA GLU A 143 19.73 -14.31 -4.45
C GLU A 143 19.70 -15.81 -4.76
N ALA A 144 20.00 -16.67 -3.77
CA ALA A 144 19.90 -18.12 -3.91
C ALA A 144 18.45 -18.58 -4.15
N ARG A 145 17.47 -17.84 -3.63
CA ARG A 145 16.05 -18.19 -3.73
C ARG A 145 15.38 -17.62 -4.99
N TRP A 146 15.78 -16.42 -5.40
CA TRP A 146 15.31 -15.74 -6.61
C TRP A 146 16.38 -15.73 -7.71
N THR A 147 16.73 -16.92 -8.19
CA THR A 147 17.83 -17.14 -9.16
C THR A 147 17.66 -16.38 -10.47
N ASN A 148 16.43 -16.13 -10.90
CA ASN A 148 16.13 -15.45 -12.16
C ASN A 148 16.31 -13.93 -12.07
N ASN A 149 16.29 -13.37 -10.86
CA ASN A 149 16.25 -11.93 -10.62
C ASN A 149 17.37 -11.45 -9.69
N LYS A 150 18.32 -12.35 -9.33
CA LYS A 150 19.53 -12.13 -8.50
C LYS A 150 19.47 -10.87 -7.62
N GLY A 151 18.50 -10.81 -6.71
CA GLY A 151 18.38 -9.73 -5.76
C GLY A 151 17.89 -8.40 -6.33
N PHE A 152 16.95 -8.40 -7.28
CA PHE A 152 16.13 -7.24 -7.71
C PHE A 152 16.93 -6.03 -8.18
N HIS A 153 17.20 -5.88 -9.47
CA HIS A 153 18.05 -4.79 -9.95
C HIS A 153 17.45 -3.40 -9.66
N PRO A 154 18.26 -2.43 -9.17
CA PRO A 154 17.79 -1.07 -8.94
C PRO A 154 17.19 -0.45 -10.21
N PHE A 155 16.03 0.20 -10.07
CA PHE A 155 15.33 0.88 -11.17
C PHE A 155 14.90 -0.04 -12.33
N SER A 156 14.82 -1.35 -12.08
CA SER A 156 14.44 -2.29 -13.12
C SER A 156 13.00 -2.10 -13.57
N ALA A 157 12.79 -2.13 -14.89
CA ALA A 157 11.47 -2.19 -15.49
C ALA A 157 10.91 -3.63 -15.55
N ASP A 158 11.71 -4.65 -15.20
CA ASP A 158 11.25 -6.04 -15.23
C ASP A 158 10.23 -6.28 -14.11
N ARG A 159 9.05 -6.78 -14.47
CA ARG A 159 7.99 -7.17 -13.54
C ARG A 159 8.49 -8.16 -12.48
N ASN A 160 9.41 -9.05 -12.84
CA ASN A 160 9.96 -10.04 -11.94
C ASN A 160 10.82 -9.41 -10.84
N ASP A 161 11.32 -8.19 -11.05
CA ASP A 161 12.05 -7.44 -10.03
C ASP A 161 11.15 -6.79 -8.96
N TRP A 162 9.83 -6.93 -9.12
CA TRP A 162 8.80 -6.39 -8.26
C TRP A 162 8.08 -7.50 -7.50
N ILE A 163 8.42 -7.68 -6.22
CA ILE A 163 7.71 -8.65 -5.38
C ILE A 163 6.29 -8.15 -5.11
N GLN A 164 5.32 -9.00 -5.42
CA GLN A 164 3.93 -8.81 -4.98
C GLN A 164 3.80 -9.13 -3.48
N PHE A 165 2.98 -8.36 -2.77
CA PHE A 165 2.71 -8.55 -1.35
C PHE A 165 1.81 -9.75 -1.07
N SER A 166 2.33 -10.94 -1.34
CA SER A 166 1.69 -12.23 -1.04
C SER A 166 2.31 -12.86 0.20
N GLU A 167 1.51 -13.65 0.94
CA GLU A 167 2.01 -14.38 2.12
C GLU A 167 3.22 -15.24 1.76
N LYS A 168 3.15 -16.02 0.69
CA LYS A 168 4.26 -16.89 0.24
C LYS A 168 5.55 -16.11 -0.01
N ALA A 169 5.47 -15.00 -0.73
CA ALA A 169 6.65 -14.19 -1.00
C ALA A 169 7.21 -13.64 0.31
N PHE A 170 6.34 -13.13 1.18
CA PHE A 170 6.77 -12.47 2.41
C PHE A 170 7.32 -13.45 3.46
N THR A 171 6.78 -14.66 3.57
CA THR A 171 7.36 -15.74 4.39
C THR A 171 8.79 -16.07 3.94
N THR A 172 8.99 -16.16 2.62
CA THR A 172 10.32 -16.48 2.06
C THR A 172 11.34 -15.37 2.35
N VAL A 173 10.92 -14.11 2.28
CA VAL A 173 11.76 -12.96 2.63
C VAL A 173 12.08 -12.97 4.12
N ARG A 174 11.08 -13.20 4.97
CA ARG A 174 11.24 -13.27 6.42
C ARG A 174 12.23 -14.37 6.84
N GLU A 175 12.15 -15.56 6.26
CA GLU A 175 13.12 -16.63 6.50
C GLU A 175 14.58 -16.21 6.20
N SER A 176 14.77 -15.31 5.23
CA SER A 176 16.09 -14.77 4.89
C SER A 176 16.58 -13.73 5.91
N ILE A 177 15.66 -12.90 6.42
CA ILE A 177 15.92 -11.87 7.44
C ILE A 177 16.16 -12.51 8.83
N ASP A 178 15.40 -13.55 9.18
CA ASP A 178 15.50 -14.27 10.46
C ASP A 178 16.87 -14.92 10.68
N ALA A 179 17.62 -15.15 9.59
CA ALA A 179 18.94 -15.74 9.64
C ALA A 179 20.08 -14.75 9.95
N ALA A 180 19.78 -13.45 10.05
CA ALA A 180 20.74 -12.39 10.38
C ALA A 180 20.38 -11.71 11.71
N ASN A 181 21.37 -11.09 12.37
CA ASN A 181 21.15 -10.35 13.62
C ASN A 181 20.68 -8.91 13.34
N VAL A 182 19.44 -8.77 12.86
CA VAL A 182 18.81 -7.50 12.45
C VAL A 182 17.42 -7.33 13.09
N PRO A 183 17.32 -7.20 14.42
CA PRO A 183 16.05 -7.27 15.15
C PRO A 183 15.01 -6.22 14.73
N GLU A 184 15.40 -5.00 14.36
CA GLU A 184 14.46 -3.97 13.92
C GLU A 184 13.95 -4.23 12.51
N LEU A 185 14.80 -4.77 11.62
CA LEU A 185 14.36 -5.23 10.30
C LEU A 185 13.43 -6.45 10.41
N GLN A 186 13.70 -7.37 11.34
CA GLN A 186 12.83 -8.52 11.66
C GLN A 186 11.47 -8.05 12.16
N ALA A 187 11.44 -7.14 13.14
CA ALA A 187 10.18 -6.59 13.67
C ALA A 187 9.36 -5.83 12.60
N SER A 188 10.05 -5.14 11.68
CA SER A 188 9.40 -4.47 10.54
C SER A 188 8.78 -5.47 9.57
N ALA A 189 9.46 -6.58 9.28
CA ALA A 189 8.89 -7.67 8.50
C ALA A 189 7.68 -8.30 9.22
N ASP A 190 7.77 -8.52 10.52
CA ASP A 190 6.68 -9.09 11.32
C ASP A 190 5.42 -8.22 11.32
N ALA A 191 5.56 -6.90 11.35
CA ALA A 191 4.43 -5.98 11.21
C ALA A 191 3.70 -6.16 9.87
N LEU A 192 4.44 -6.26 8.77
CA LEU A 192 3.87 -6.51 7.44
C LEU A 192 3.25 -7.92 7.33
N LEU A 193 3.85 -8.95 7.94
CA LEU A 193 3.23 -10.27 7.94
C LEU A 193 1.92 -10.29 8.74
N ARG A 194 1.85 -9.56 9.86
CA ARG A 194 0.60 -9.39 10.62
C ARG A 194 -0.46 -8.70 9.77
N LEU A 195 -0.12 -7.61 9.09
CA LEU A 195 -0.99 -6.95 8.13
C LEU A 195 -1.54 -7.95 7.10
N ARG A 196 -0.66 -8.75 6.48
CA ARG A 196 -1.06 -9.71 5.44
C ARG A 196 -2.01 -10.80 5.96
N LYS A 197 -1.96 -11.13 7.25
CA LYS A 197 -2.79 -12.17 7.88
C LYS A 197 -4.08 -11.63 8.49
N ASP A 198 -4.24 -10.32 8.60
CA ASP A 198 -5.44 -9.70 9.17
C ASP A 198 -6.66 -9.95 8.26
N ALA A 199 -7.80 -10.27 8.87
CA ALA A 199 -9.04 -10.54 8.15
C ALA A 199 -9.47 -9.33 7.29
N ARG A 200 -9.36 -8.11 7.83
CA ARG A 200 -9.73 -6.88 7.10
C ARG A 200 -8.88 -6.67 5.85
N TRP A 201 -7.61 -7.08 5.90
CA TRP A 201 -6.73 -7.04 4.74
C TRP A 201 -7.10 -8.10 3.71
N ASN A 202 -7.39 -9.32 4.17
CA ASN A 202 -7.81 -10.42 3.31
C ASN A 202 -9.13 -10.10 2.59
N ASP A 203 -10.08 -9.44 3.26
CA ASP A 203 -11.34 -9.03 2.65
C ASP A 203 -11.10 -8.06 1.49
N LEU A 204 -10.25 -7.03 1.69
CA LEU A 204 -9.87 -6.09 0.62
C LEU A 204 -9.12 -6.78 -0.54
N ASP A 205 -8.14 -7.65 -0.22
CA ASP A 205 -7.33 -8.36 -1.24
C ASP A 205 -8.19 -9.35 -2.05
N ALA A 206 -9.16 -10.00 -1.41
CA ALA A 206 -10.13 -10.87 -2.07
C ALA A 206 -11.00 -10.09 -3.07
N ARG A 207 -11.49 -8.89 -2.69
CA ARG A 207 -12.27 -8.04 -3.61
C ARG A 207 -11.53 -7.68 -4.89
N ARG A 208 -10.20 -7.54 -4.87
CA ARG A 208 -9.40 -7.29 -6.08
C ARG A 208 -9.49 -8.43 -7.11
N ALA A 209 -9.68 -9.67 -6.65
CA ALA A 209 -9.84 -10.82 -7.53
C ALA A 209 -11.26 -10.93 -8.11
N GLU A 210 -12.21 -10.15 -7.57
CA GLU A 210 -13.61 -10.11 -7.98
C GLU A 210 -13.80 -8.99 -9.01
N ASP A 211 -13.43 -9.28 -10.26
CA ASP A 211 -13.67 -8.39 -11.40
C ASP A 211 -15.13 -7.89 -11.41
N TYR A 212 -15.37 -6.64 -11.84
CA TYR A 212 -16.72 -6.11 -12.05
C TYR A 212 -17.53 -7.00 -13.02
N HIS A 213 -16.83 -7.75 -13.88
CA HIS A 213 -17.40 -8.73 -14.81
C HIS A 213 -17.31 -10.19 -14.34
N GLN A 214 -16.61 -10.49 -13.25
CA GLN A 214 -16.65 -11.80 -12.58
C GLN A 214 -17.60 -11.71 -11.38
N TRP A 215 -18.91 -11.71 -11.66
CA TRP A 215 -19.94 -12.38 -10.87
C TRP A 215 -19.64 -12.35 -9.36
N ARG A 216 -19.58 -11.13 -8.78
CA ARG A 216 -19.08 -10.90 -7.41
C ARG A 216 -19.76 -11.85 -6.40
N PRO A 217 -19.01 -12.49 -5.49
CA PRO A 217 -19.55 -13.04 -4.25
C PRO A 217 -20.41 -11.99 -3.53
N GLN A 218 -21.58 -12.39 -3.05
CA GLN A 218 -22.54 -11.53 -2.34
C GLN A 218 -22.09 -11.23 -0.90
N SER A 219 -20.81 -10.92 -0.67
CA SER A 219 -20.29 -10.51 0.64
C SER A 219 -20.87 -9.16 1.08
N VAL A 220 -21.37 -8.37 0.12
CA VAL A 220 -22.24 -7.20 0.32
C VAL A 220 -23.56 -7.50 -0.39
N ALA A 221 -24.70 -7.19 0.25
CA ALA A 221 -26.01 -7.37 -0.37
C ALA A 221 -26.11 -6.52 -1.66
N GLY A 222 -26.39 -7.16 -2.80
CA GLY A 222 -26.51 -6.49 -4.09
C GLY A 222 -25.39 -6.85 -5.08
N GLY A 223 -25.76 -7.46 -6.22
CA GLY A 223 -24.83 -7.93 -7.26
C GLY A 223 -25.55 -8.68 -8.39
N VAL A 224 -24.82 -9.06 -9.44
CA VAL A 224 -25.36 -9.93 -10.51
C VAL A 224 -25.27 -11.39 -10.05
N PRO A 225 -26.31 -12.22 -10.22
CA PRO A 225 -26.29 -13.63 -9.82
C PRO A 225 -25.06 -14.37 -10.35
N ALA A 226 -24.37 -15.09 -9.47
CA ALA A 226 -23.16 -15.84 -9.80
C ALA A 226 -23.43 -17.31 -10.21
N GLU A 227 -24.70 -17.68 -10.35
CA GLU A 227 -25.14 -19.05 -10.63
C GLU A 227 -25.80 -19.15 -12.00
N SER A 228 -25.67 -20.30 -12.66
CA SER A 228 -26.43 -20.57 -13.87
C SER A 228 -27.92 -20.66 -13.51
N PHE A 229 -28.75 -19.92 -14.24
CA PHE A 229 -30.20 -20.09 -14.14
C PHE A 229 -30.64 -21.48 -14.60
N TRP A 230 -29.79 -22.23 -15.32
CA TRP A 230 -30.03 -23.61 -15.73
C TRP A 230 -29.50 -24.61 -14.71
N ARG A 231 -30.37 -25.52 -14.27
CA ARG A 231 -29.99 -26.73 -13.55
C ARG A 231 -30.36 -27.97 -14.35
N ALA A 232 -29.42 -28.89 -14.50
CA ALA A 232 -29.68 -30.20 -15.10
C ALA A 232 -30.32 -31.14 -14.07
N LEU A 233 -31.36 -31.85 -14.49
CA LEU A 233 -31.99 -32.92 -13.73
C LEU A 233 -31.41 -34.28 -14.14
N ALA A 234 -31.59 -35.28 -13.28
CA ALA A 234 -31.02 -36.62 -13.48
C ALA A 234 -31.55 -37.35 -14.72
N ASP A 235 -32.72 -36.94 -15.22
CA ASP A 235 -33.38 -37.49 -16.42
C ASP A 235 -32.96 -36.79 -17.72
N GLY A 236 -32.00 -35.86 -17.66
CA GLY A 236 -31.52 -35.10 -18.82
C GLY A 236 -32.34 -33.85 -19.13
N THR A 237 -33.42 -33.58 -18.40
CA THR A 237 -34.21 -32.35 -18.52
C THR A 237 -33.47 -31.17 -17.87
N ARG A 238 -33.80 -29.95 -18.29
CA ARG A 238 -33.22 -28.71 -17.72
C ARG A 238 -34.33 -27.83 -17.16
N THR A 239 -34.10 -27.28 -15.96
CA THR A 239 -34.98 -26.29 -15.34
C THR A 239 -34.30 -24.93 -15.33
N ALA A 240 -35.06 -23.89 -15.70
CA ALA A 240 -34.63 -22.51 -15.59
C ALA A 240 -35.24 -21.87 -14.33
N THR A 241 -34.42 -21.35 -13.43
CA THR A 241 -34.86 -20.56 -12.27
C THR A 241 -34.42 -19.12 -12.46
N PHE A 242 -35.40 -18.22 -12.63
CA PHE A 242 -35.15 -16.79 -12.69
C PHE A 242 -35.22 -16.22 -11.27
N PRO A 243 -34.14 -15.61 -10.75
CA PRO A 243 -34.25 -14.88 -9.50
C PRO A 243 -35.24 -13.72 -9.67
N PRO A 244 -35.84 -13.23 -8.58
CA PRO A 244 -36.65 -12.02 -8.63
C PRO A 244 -35.85 -10.86 -9.25
N ALA A 245 -36.55 -9.87 -9.81
CA ALA A 245 -35.92 -8.65 -10.32
C ALA A 245 -35.61 -7.67 -9.16
N ASP A 246 -35.01 -8.17 -8.08
CA ASP A 246 -34.57 -7.40 -6.92
C ASP A 246 -33.12 -6.96 -7.11
N TYR A 247 -32.91 -6.00 -8.00
CA TYR A 247 -31.64 -5.28 -8.09
C TYR A 247 -31.48 -4.40 -6.85
N VAL A 248 -30.92 -4.97 -5.78
CA VAL A 248 -30.50 -4.21 -4.60
C VAL A 248 -29.15 -3.57 -4.90
N LEU A 249 -29.06 -2.25 -4.80
CA LEU A 249 -27.78 -1.55 -4.86
C LEU A 249 -27.01 -1.84 -3.56
N PRO A 250 -25.68 -2.01 -3.63
CA PRO A 250 -24.87 -2.23 -2.44
C PRO A 250 -24.97 -1.04 -1.50
N ASP A 251 -24.96 -1.33 -0.21
CA ASP A 251 -24.89 -0.32 0.84
C ASP A 251 -23.54 0.42 0.73
N LEU A 252 -23.61 1.72 0.47
CA LEU A 252 -22.42 2.55 0.27
C LEU A 252 -21.57 2.66 1.55
N SER A 253 -22.20 2.57 2.72
CA SER A 253 -21.49 2.57 3.99
C SER A 253 -20.69 1.29 4.19
N GLU A 254 -21.24 0.13 3.80
CA GLU A 254 -20.53 -1.17 3.85
C GLU A 254 -19.38 -1.22 2.85
N VAL A 255 -19.59 -0.70 1.63
CA VAL A 255 -18.54 -0.62 0.61
C VAL A 255 -17.35 0.21 1.10
N CYS A 256 -17.62 1.41 1.65
CA CYS A 256 -16.58 2.27 2.20
C CYS A 256 -15.93 1.66 3.46
N ALA A 257 -16.71 1.03 4.35
CA ALA A 257 -16.21 0.52 5.62
C ALA A 257 -15.12 -0.55 5.44
N GLU A 258 -15.23 -1.41 4.44
CA GLU A 258 -14.21 -2.43 4.17
C GLU A 258 -12.88 -1.80 3.71
N SER A 259 -12.92 -0.92 2.70
CA SER A 259 -11.71 -0.22 2.22
C SER A 259 -11.11 0.67 3.32
N ASP A 260 -11.93 1.28 4.16
CA ASP A 260 -11.51 2.09 5.29
C ASP A 260 -10.79 1.27 6.36
N ALA A 261 -11.32 0.10 6.70
CA ALA A 261 -10.76 -0.78 7.72
C ALA A 261 -9.34 -1.26 7.33
N ALA A 262 -9.13 -1.57 6.05
CA ALA A 262 -7.82 -1.95 5.53
C ALA A 262 -6.85 -0.75 5.45
N LEU A 263 -7.34 0.45 5.08
CA LEU A 263 -6.52 1.66 5.05
C LEU A 263 -6.04 2.07 6.45
N GLU A 264 -6.91 2.03 7.44
CA GLU A 264 -6.55 2.34 8.84
C GLU A 264 -5.53 1.34 9.37
N LEU A 265 -5.74 0.05 9.13
CA LEU A 265 -4.78 -1.00 9.48
C LEU A 265 -3.42 -0.82 8.81
N LEU A 266 -3.40 -0.43 7.52
CA LEU A 266 -2.17 -0.14 6.81
C LEU A 266 -1.45 1.07 7.41
N ALA A 267 -2.17 2.14 7.76
CA ALA A 267 -1.56 3.32 8.37
C ALA A 267 -0.91 3.00 9.71
N ASP A 268 -1.58 2.21 10.57
CA ASP A 268 -1.01 1.74 11.85
C ASP A 268 0.27 0.92 11.61
N THR A 269 0.22 -0.01 10.65
CA THR A 269 1.37 -0.85 10.28
C THR A 269 2.52 -0.01 9.73
N ALA A 270 2.22 0.92 8.83
CA ALA A 270 3.19 1.82 8.22
C ALA A 270 3.83 2.73 9.25
N ASN A 271 3.08 3.20 10.25
CA ASN A 271 3.60 3.95 11.38
C ASN A 271 4.54 3.11 12.25
N GLU A 272 4.16 1.86 12.52
CA GLU A 272 5.00 0.91 13.25
C GLU A 272 6.35 0.69 12.56
N VAL A 273 6.32 0.49 11.24
CA VAL A 273 7.53 0.27 10.44
C VAL A 273 8.38 1.55 10.37
N LEU A 274 7.74 2.70 10.20
CA LEU A 274 8.42 4.00 10.16
C LEU A 274 9.21 4.28 11.45
N GLY A 275 8.62 3.97 12.61
CA GLY A 275 9.29 4.14 13.91
C GLY A 275 10.56 3.31 14.07
N ARG A 276 10.69 2.21 13.33
CA ARG A 276 11.85 1.31 13.34
C ARG A 276 12.85 1.60 12.22
N PHE A 277 12.41 2.31 11.19
CA PHE A 277 13.17 2.50 9.95
C PHE A 277 14.59 3.01 10.20
N PRO A 278 14.86 4.05 11.02
CA PRO A 278 16.23 4.51 11.26
C PRO A 278 17.14 3.44 11.88
N ALA A 279 16.63 2.67 12.83
CA ALA A 279 17.40 1.62 13.50
C ALA A 279 17.64 0.42 12.57
N ALA A 280 16.64 0.02 11.79
CA ALA A 280 16.77 -1.04 10.79
C ALA A 280 17.77 -0.66 9.67
N MET A 281 17.86 0.62 9.26
CA MET A 281 18.88 1.08 8.31
C MET A 281 20.30 0.94 8.87
N ARG A 282 20.51 1.24 10.16
CA ARG A 282 21.80 1.04 10.84
C ARG A 282 22.21 -0.44 10.89
N GLU A 283 21.27 -1.32 11.17
CA GLU A 283 21.51 -2.78 11.19
C GLU A 283 22.01 -3.31 9.85
N VAL A 284 21.60 -2.69 8.74
CA VAL A 284 22.05 -3.02 7.38
C VAL A 284 23.19 -2.11 6.90
N LYS A 285 23.95 -1.53 7.85
CA LYS A 285 25.16 -0.71 7.64
C LYS A 285 24.93 0.60 6.88
N LEU A 286 23.70 1.12 6.89
CA LEU A 286 23.38 2.44 6.36
C LEU A 286 23.10 3.42 7.49
N ASP A 287 24.16 3.94 8.09
CA ASP A 287 24.12 4.84 9.24
C ASP A 287 24.05 6.31 8.81
N ILE A 288 22.91 6.71 8.25
CA ILE A 288 22.63 8.11 7.89
C ILE A 288 21.80 8.85 8.95
N TYR A 289 21.41 8.13 10.01
CA TYR A 289 20.55 8.62 11.08
C TYR A 289 21.28 8.48 12.42
N ASP A 290 21.39 9.58 13.17
CA ASP A 290 21.98 9.56 14.50
C ASP A 290 21.27 8.59 15.45
N ALA A 291 22.02 8.09 16.44
CA ALA A 291 21.46 7.28 17.52
C ALA A 291 20.38 8.08 18.26
N GLY A 292 19.11 7.68 18.10
CA GLY A 292 17.96 8.37 18.68
C GLY A 292 17.15 9.23 17.71
N THR A 293 17.49 9.30 16.41
CA THR A 293 16.61 9.91 15.40
C THR A 293 15.25 9.22 15.41
N GLN A 294 14.22 9.96 15.81
CA GLN A 294 12.84 9.62 15.54
C GLN A 294 12.41 10.42 14.31
N LEU A 295 11.96 9.73 13.27
CA LEU A 295 11.24 10.41 12.19
C LEU A 295 9.98 11.01 12.83
N GLY A 296 9.72 12.29 12.58
CA GLY A 296 8.61 13.01 13.20
C GLY A 296 7.28 12.33 12.89
N ILE A 297 6.79 11.50 13.82
CA ILE A 297 5.50 10.83 13.74
C ILE A 297 4.43 11.78 14.15
#